data_AF-A0A950TNF5-F1
#
_entry.id   AF-A0A950TNF5-F1
#
_cell.length_a   1.000
_cell.length_b   1.000
_cell.length_c   1.000
_cell.angle_alpha   90.00
_cell.angle_beta   90.00
_cell.angle_gamma   90.00
#
_symmetry.space_group_name_H-M   'P 1'
#
loop_
_entity.id
_entity.type
_entity.pdbx_description
1 polymer ?
#
loop_
_entity_poly.entity_id
_entity_poly.type
_entity_poly.pdbx_seq_one_letter_code
_entity_poly.pdbx_strand_id
1 'polypeptide(L)'
;MALSEKWVGRSLERFEDEALLGGHARFIDDLEPVAGIAHAAILRSPHGSADIVDLDIAAAKALPGVIGVLTPDDVVALGNPIGNLLLGPAGKLPYYPCAVGRVRYFGEPVAVVVAEDRYIAEDALDLIEVRYAARSAVIEPDAAMAANAPIVHDTLGTNVAHERDFRYGDPAGAFAQAHSVVSHTVSYPRVNSTPIETYGVIADYDAGDRRYTVWSNFQGPYALHPIMCGALRVRGHDLRLISAPSSGGSFGIKQGAFPYMILMALASRAFGRPVKWIEDRLEHLAGSSASSGRISKIDGAFDRDGLLLGLRLEQTENVGAYVRPPEPAGLYRMHTTLSGPYRVRHIAVRNRVVLTNQVPSGLNRGYGGPQFYFPLERMMDKAAREIGIDPVELRLKNVVRAEEFPYDTPAGSLLDSGDYQNSIKLAMHKAGYQQLLAQREAARRAGRKFGIGMALGVETSASNMAYVNLALTQAQRAKSLPKSGADGRARIVMDPLGSTSVHIDSIPNGQGHRTVVAQIVADELGLD
;
A
#
# COMPACT_ATOMS: atom_id res chain seq x y z
N MET A 1 43.00 -12.51 -18.81
CA MET A 1 42.44 -12.62 -17.45
C MET A 1 41.23 -13.52 -17.56
N ALA A 2 41.20 -14.63 -16.82
CA ALA A 2 40.05 -15.51 -16.79
C ALA A 2 38.84 -14.70 -16.31
N LEU A 3 37.70 -14.79 -16.99
CA LEU A 3 36.44 -14.22 -16.52
C LEU A 3 36.23 -14.72 -15.09
N SER A 4 36.27 -13.83 -14.11
CA SER A 4 35.95 -14.19 -12.74
C SER A 4 34.56 -14.81 -12.74
N GLU A 5 34.42 -15.79 -11.88
CA GLU A 5 33.24 -16.63 -11.80
C GLU A 5 32.07 -15.75 -11.30
N LYS A 6 31.01 -15.57 -12.11
CA LYS A 6 29.94 -14.59 -11.85
C LYS A 6 29.35 -14.68 -10.44
N TRP A 7 29.19 -13.55 -9.78
CA TRP A 7 28.55 -13.38 -8.48
C TRP A 7 27.03 -13.50 -8.56
N VAL A 8 26.38 -12.91 -9.57
CA VAL A 8 24.92 -12.97 -9.74
C VAL A 8 24.49 -14.42 -9.97
N GLY A 9 23.52 -14.87 -9.17
CA GLY A 9 23.00 -16.24 -9.19
C GLY A 9 23.55 -17.14 -8.09
N ARG A 10 24.57 -16.71 -7.35
CA ARG A 10 25.08 -17.43 -6.16
C ARG A 10 24.21 -17.20 -4.93
N SER A 11 24.08 -18.22 -4.10
CA SER A 11 23.48 -18.15 -2.77
C SER A 11 24.54 -17.81 -1.73
N LEU A 12 24.91 -16.54 -1.61
CA LEU A 12 25.84 -16.05 -0.59
C LEU A 12 25.16 -15.94 0.78
N GLU A 13 25.94 -16.08 1.85
CA GLU A 13 25.53 -15.62 3.18
C GLU A 13 25.36 -14.10 3.18
N ARG A 14 24.39 -13.59 3.94
CA ARG A 14 24.02 -12.18 3.83
C ARG A 14 24.95 -11.30 4.63
N PHE A 15 25.42 -10.21 4.02
CA PHE A 15 26.26 -9.21 4.68
C PHE A 15 25.54 -8.47 5.82
N GLU A 16 24.21 -8.50 5.81
CA GLU A 16 23.39 -7.94 6.88
C GLU A 16 23.38 -8.80 8.16
N ASP A 17 23.69 -10.10 8.07
CA ASP A 17 23.46 -11.06 9.17
C ASP A 17 24.39 -10.84 10.36
N GLU A 18 25.64 -10.44 10.14
CA GLU A 18 26.61 -10.23 11.23
C GLU A 18 26.08 -9.23 12.28
N ALA A 19 25.60 -8.08 11.83
CA ALA A 19 25.04 -7.07 12.72
C ALA A 19 23.73 -7.51 13.37
N LEU A 20 22.86 -8.20 12.62
CA LEU A 20 21.56 -8.67 13.10
C LEU A 20 21.70 -9.76 14.17
N LEU A 21 22.59 -10.72 13.96
CA LEU A 21 22.79 -11.86 14.86
C LEU A 21 23.66 -11.48 16.07
N GLY A 22 24.57 -10.53 15.91
CA GLY A 22 25.43 -10.03 17.00
C GLY A 22 24.77 -9.01 17.94
N GLY A 23 23.53 -8.57 17.66
CA GLY A 23 22.88 -7.51 18.44
C GLY A 23 23.47 -6.12 18.20
N HIS A 24 24.09 -5.90 17.03
CA HIS A 24 24.69 -4.62 16.63
C HIS A 24 23.90 -3.88 15.55
N ALA A 25 22.83 -4.49 15.05
CA ALA A 25 21.86 -3.83 14.18
C ALA A 25 21.23 -2.63 14.90
N ARG A 26 20.92 -1.59 14.13
CA ARG A 26 20.32 -0.35 14.66
C ARG A 26 18.99 -0.09 13.97
N PHE A 27 17.93 -0.29 14.72
CA PHE A 27 16.53 -0.04 14.36
C PHE A 27 16.16 1.40 14.70
N ILE A 28 14.96 1.84 14.32
CA ILE A 28 14.58 3.26 14.48
C ILE A 28 14.56 3.71 15.94
N ASP A 29 14.19 2.83 16.87
CA ASP A 29 14.15 3.14 18.30
C ASP A 29 15.56 3.17 18.94
N ASP A 30 16.55 2.54 18.33
CA ASP A 30 17.93 2.59 18.83
C ASP A 30 18.65 3.91 18.49
N LEU A 31 18.02 4.76 17.67
CA LEU A 31 18.66 5.98 17.17
C LEU A 31 18.47 7.16 18.13
N GLU A 32 19.58 7.84 18.38
CA GLU A 32 19.67 9.15 19.02
C GLU A 32 20.52 10.09 18.15
N PRO A 33 20.02 10.50 16.96
CA PRO A 33 20.86 11.17 15.97
C PRO A 33 21.16 12.64 16.30
N VAL A 34 20.46 13.21 17.29
CA VAL A 34 20.55 14.61 17.72
C VAL A 34 20.41 14.68 19.24
N ALA A 35 21.01 15.68 19.87
CA ALA A 35 20.92 15.86 21.32
C ALA A 35 19.58 16.46 21.74
N GLY A 36 19.13 16.13 22.96
CA GLY A 36 17.92 16.73 23.54
C GLY A 36 16.62 16.23 22.91
N ILE A 37 16.60 14.99 22.41
CA ILE A 37 15.38 14.34 21.93
C ILE A 37 14.33 14.33 23.05
N ALA A 38 13.15 14.85 22.72
CA ALA A 38 11.94 14.71 23.50
C ALA A 38 11.11 13.55 22.94
N HIS A 39 10.21 13.00 23.75
CA HIS A 39 9.37 11.87 23.38
C HIS A 39 7.92 12.32 23.20
N ALA A 40 7.24 11.73 22.22
CA ALA A 40 5.86 12.03 21.92
C ALA A 40 4.93 10.84 22.13
N ALA A 41 3.72 11.14 22.56
CA ALA A 41 2.59 10.21 22.62
C ALA A 41 1.37 10.83 21.91
N ILE A 42 0.57 10.00 21.26
CA ILE A 42 -0.55 10.47 20.42
C ILE A 42 -1.87 10.13 21.09
N LEU A 43 -2.68 11.15 21.40
CA LEU A 43 -4.07 10.94 21.80
C LEU A 43 -4.89 10.51 20.58
N ARG A 44 -5.61 9.40 20.69
CA ARG A 44 -6.36 8.80 19.59
C ARG A 44 -7.85 8.76 19.89
N SER A 45 -8.65 8.91 18.83
CA SER A 45 -10.10 8.84 18.91
C SER A 45 -10.59 7.44 19.35
N PRO A 46 -11.46 7.35 20.37
CA PRO A 46 -12.17 6.11 20.70
C PRO A 46 -13.44 5.92 19.85
N HIS A 47 -13.76 6.83 18.92
CA HIS A 47 -14.99 6.83 18.12
C HIS A 47 -14.73 6.54 16.63
N GLY A 48 -15.63 5.77 16.01
CA GLY A 48 -15.67 5.61 14.55
C GLY A 48 -16.11 6.88 13.82
N SER A 49 -16.98 7.70 14.43
CA SER A 49 -17.24 9.07 13.99
C SER A 49 -17.79 9.92 15.13
N ALA A 50 -17.27 11.13 15.30
CA ALA A 50 -17.78 12.11 16.26
C ALA A 50 -17.27 13.52 15.94
N ASP A 51 -18.09 14.54 16.20
CA ASP A 51 -17.60 15.92 16.22
C ASP A 51 -16.80 16.15 17.51
N ILE A 52 -15.67 16.86 17.40
CA ILE A 52 -14.86 17.29 18.55
C ILE A 52 -15.48 18.59 19.03
N VAL A 53 -16.22 18.54 20.14
CA VAL A 53 -16.93 19.70 20.70
C VAL A 53 -15.98 20.56 21.54
N ASP A 54 -15.08 19.90 22.27
CA ASP A 54 -14.12 20.56 23.15
C ASP A 54 -12.89 19.68 23.36
N LEU A 55 -11.74 20.31 23.59
CA LEU A 55 -10.44 19.67 23.81
C LEU A 55 -9.70 20.44 24.91
N ASP A 56 -9.78 19.96 26.15
CA ASP A 56 -9.06 20.54 27.28
C ASP A 56 -7.71 19.82 27.47
N ILE A 57 -6.64 20.62 27.38
CA ILE A 57 -5.25 20.18 27.49
C ILE A 57 -4.54 20.84 28.67
N ALA A 58 -5.25 21.60 29.52
CA ALA A 58 -4.63 22.42 30.55
C ALA A 58 -3.88 21.57 31.59
N ALA A 59 -4.49 20.48 32.06
CA ALA A 59 -3.87 19.57 33.02
C ALA A 59 -2.64 18.87 32.43
N ALA A 60 -2.75 18.36 31.20
CA ALA A 60 -1.63 17.74 30.49
C ALA A 60 -0.45 18.72 30.31
N LYS A 61 -0.71 19.97 29.91
CA LYS A 61 0.33 21.01 29.77
C LYS A 61 1.00 21.39 31.10
N ALA A 62 0.29 21.27 32.22
CA ALA A 62 0.81 21.61 33.54
C ALA A 62 1.62 20.48 34.19
N LEU A 63 1.59 19.26 33.64
CA LEU A 63 2.32 18.13 34.18
C LEU A 63 3.85 18.36 34.05
N PRO A 64 4.63 18.24 35.13
CA PRO A 64 6.08 18.39 35.07
C PRO A 64 6.73 17.43 34.06
N GLY A 65 7.67 17.94 33.27
CA GLY A 65 8.33 17.20 32.19
C GLY A 65 7.59 17.25 30.84
N VAL A 66 6.36 17.75 30.79
CA VAL A 66 5.68 18.05 29.52
C VAL A 66 6.24 19.34 28.93
N ILE A 67 6.68 19.25 27.67
CA ILE A 67 7.22 20.37 26.89
C ILE A 67 6.08 21.11 26.18
N GLY A 68 5.10 20.36 25.67
CA GLY A 68 3.94 20.96 25.00
C GLY A 68 2.93 19.92 24.51
N VAL A 69 1.77 20.42 24.12
CA VAL A 69 0.70 19.62 23.51
C VAL A 69 0.31 20.27 22.19
N LEU A 70 0.53 19.55 21.09
CA LEU A 70 0.18 19.96 19.73
C LEU A 70 -1.28 19.62 19.46
N THR A 71 -2.08 20.65 19.19
CA THR A 71 -3.52 20.54 18.93
C THR A 71 -3.83 20.53 17.43
N PRO A 72 -5.07 20.18 17.02
CA PRO A 72 -5.50 20.32 15.63
C PRO A 72 -5.33 21.75 15.08
N ASP A 73 -5.56 22.78 15.90
CA ASP A 73 -5.43 24.17 15.49
C ASP A 73 -3.96 24.53 15.20
N ASP A 74 -3.03 24.01 16.01
CA ASP A 74 -1.59 24.17 15.76
C ASP A 74 -1.17 23.50 14.44
N VAL A 75 -1.71 22.31 14.15
CA VAL A 75 -1.44 21.58 12.89
C VAL A 75 -1.93 22.39 11.68
N VAL A 76 -3.12 22.98 11.75
CA VAL A 76 -3.68 23.84 10.69
C VAL A 76 -2.89 25.15 10.55
N ALA A 77 -2.46 25.74 11.67
CA ALA A 77 -1.69 26.98 11.66
C ALA A 77 -0.30 26.79 11.03
N LEU A 78 0.39 25.68 11.37
CA LEU A 78 1.77 25.43 10.98
C LEU A 78 1.91 24.73 9.61
N GLY A 79 0.94 23.92 9.21
CA GLY A 79 0.98 23.06 8.02
C GLY A 79 -0.16 23.28 7.03
N ASN A 80 -0.14 22.52 5.94
CA ASN A 80 -1.22 22.45 4.95
C ASN A 80 -1.87 21.06 4.98
N PRO A 81 -3.09 20.90 4.44
CA PRO A 81 -3.62 19.59 4.14
C PRO A 81 -2.64 18.77 3.27
N ILE A 82 -2.53 17.48 3.59
CA ILE A 82 -1.85 16.47 2.78
C ILE A 82 -2.62 16.35 1.47
N GLY A 83 -2.04 16.86 0.38
CA GLY A 83 -2.69 16.89 -0.92
C GLY A 83 -2.88 15.51 -1.54
N ASN A 84 -4.06 15.25 -2.10
CA ASN A 84 -4.31 14.14 -3.03
C ASN A 84 -4.70 14.70 -4.41
N LEU A 85 -3.73 14.78 -5.32
CA LEU A 85 -3.90 15.46 -6.61
C LEU A 85 -4.76 14.70 -7.63
N LEU A 86 -5.26 13.50 -7.32
CA LEU A 86 -5.65 12.52 -8.34
C LEU A 86 -7.17 12.23 -8.44
N LEU A 87 -8.02 12.91 -7.66
CA LEU A 87 -9.46 12.57 -7.56
C LEU A 87 -10.46 13.71 -7.76
N GLY A 88 -10.12 14.79 -8.49
CA GLY A 88 -11.10 15.87 -8.74
C GLY A 88 -11.62 16.48 -7.41
N PRO A 89 -12.94 16.64 -7.17
CA PRO A 89 -13.48 17.18 -5.92
C PRO A 89 -13.10 16.38 -4.66
N ALA A 90 -13.02 15.05 -4.72
CA ALA A 90 -12.60 14.23 -3.58
C ALA A 90 -11.10 14.39 -3.25
N GLY A 91 -10.28 14.73 -4.24
CA GLY A 91 -8.88 15.12 -4.04
C GLY A 91 -8.71 16.49 -3.36
N LYS A 92 -9.78 17.29 -3.27
CA LYS A 92 -9.81 18.58 -2.57
C LYS A 92 -10.28 18.47 -1.12
N LEU A 93 -10.64 17.28 -0.64
CA LEU A 93 -10.95 17.09 0.77
C LEU A 93 -9.74 17.44 1.63
N PRO A 94 -9.90 18.32 2.64
CA PRO A 94 -8.80 18.61 3.55
C PRO A 94 -8.48 17.36 4.37
N TYR A 95 -7.30 16.79 4.15
CA TYR A 95 -6.75 15.68 4.93
C TYR A 95 -5.55 16.17 5.73
N TYR A 96 -5.67 16.21 7.05
CA TYR A 96 -4.57 16.56 7.95
C TYR A 96 -4.01 15.30 8.62
N PRO A 97 -2.78 15.33 9.18
CA PRO A 97 -2.23 14.19 9.91
C PRO A 97 -2.97 13.90 11.24
N CYS A 98 -3.88 14.78 11.67
CA CYS A 98 -4.80 14.58 12.78
C CYS A 98 -6.23 15.02 12.41
N ALA A 99 -7.21 14.63 13.23
CA ALA A 99 -8.59 15.06 13.12
C ALA A 99 -8.72 16.57 13.34
N VAL A 100 -9.39 17.26 12.42
CA VAL A 100 -9.74 18.68 12.53
C VAL A 100 -11.26 18.79 12.59
N GLY A 101 -11.79 19.26 13.73
CA GLY A 101 -13.21 19.42 14.03
C GLY A 101 -14.04 18.13 14.17
N ARG A 102 -13.62 17.03 13.53
CA ARG A 102 -14.33 15.75 13.55
C ARG A 102 -13.37 14.58 13.41
N VAL A 103 -13.59 13.55 14.22
CA VAL A 103 -12.99 12.22 14.05
C VAL A 103 -13.88 11.38 13.12
N ARG A 104 -13.24 10.62 12.23
CA ARG A 104 -13.85 9.85 11.14
C ARG A 104 -13.47 8.38 11.15
N TYR A 105 -12.59 7.94 12.04
CA TYR A 105 -12.33 6.53 12.30
C TYR A 105 -11.79 6.33 13.72
N PHE A 106 -11.96 5.12 14.25
CA PHE A 106 -11.38 4.70 15.52
C PHE A 106 -9.84 4.69 15.40
N GLY A 107 -9.13 5.31 16.34
CA GLY A 107 -7.67 5.42 16.30
C GLY A 107 -7.13 6.66 15.59
N GLU A 108 -7.99 7.55 15.06
CA GLU A 108 -7.56 8.79 14.42
C GLU A 108 -6.84 9.72 15.42
N PRO A 109 -5.66 10.27 15.07
CA PRO A 109 -4.94 11.19 15.96
C PRO A 109 -5.77 12.45 16.26
N VAL A 110 -5.79 12.88 17.51
CA VAL A 110 -6.53 14.07 17.98
C VAL A 110 -5.56 15.13 18.50
N ALA A 111 -4.56 14.73 19.30
CA ALA A 111 -3.52 15.62 19.82
C ALA A 111 -2.21 14.85 19.99
N VAL A 112 -1.10 15.58 20.14
CA VAL A 112 0.22 15.00 20.44
C VAL A 112 0.80 15.66 21.67
N VAL A 113 1.11 14.88 22.69
CA VAL A 113 1.92 15.34 23.82
C VAL A 113 3.39 15.16 23.48
N VAL A 114 4.22 16.13 23.82
CA VAL A 114 5.69 16.05 23.78
C VAL A 114 6.23 16.27 25.20
N ALA A 115 7.03 15.35 25.70
CA ALA A 115 7.61 15.37 27.04
C ALA A 115 9.09 14.94 27.05
N GLU A 116 9.75 15.06 28.20
CA GLU A 116 11.15 14.68 28.40
C GLU A 116 11.40 13.18 28.14
N ASP A 117 10.44 12.32 28.45
CA ASP A 117 10.48 10.90 28.17
C ASP A 117 9.10 10.34 27.78
N ARG A 118 9.09 9.08 27.32
CA ARG A 118 7.89 8.41 26.83
C ARG A 118 6.84 8.19 27.93
N TYR A 119 7.26 7.89 29.15
CA TYR A 119 6.34 7.59 30.25
C TYR A 119 5.55 8.83 30.63
N ILE A 120 6.21 9.99 30.76
CA ILE A 120 5.56 11.27 31.03
C ILE A 120 4.61 11.66 29.89
N ALA A 121 5.02 11.41 28.63
CA ALA A 121 4.16 11.70 27.48
C ALA A 121 2.85 10.87 27.51
N GLU A 122 2.93 9.59 27.88
CA GLU A 122 1.78 8.70 28.01
C GLU A 122 0.89 9.08 29.21
N ASP A 123 1.46 9.34 30.39
CA ASP A 123 0.72 9.79 31.58
C ASP A 123 -0.05 11.10 31.31
N ALA A 124 0.56 12.01 30.55
CA ALA A 124 -0.09 13.26 30.16
C ALA A 124 -1.26 13.09 29.19
N LEU A 125 -1.33 11.99 28.41
CA LEU A 125 -2.51 11.72 27.57
C LEU A 125 -3.76 11.51 28.41
N ASP A 126 -3.64 10.84 29.56
CA ASP A 126 -4.76 10.56 30.47
C ASP A 126 -5.32 11.84 31.12
N LEU A 127 -4.58 12.94 31.07
CA LEU A 127 -4.99 14.26 31.58
C LEU A 127 -5.66 15.14 30.51
N ILE A 128 -5.75 14.67 29.26
CA ILE A 128 -6.46 15.40 28.19
C ILE A 128 -7.93 14.98 28.21
N GLU A 129 -8.83 15.96 28.38
CA GLU A 129 -10.26 15.71 28.30
C GLU A 129 -10.80 16.12 26.92
N VAL A 130 -11.46 15.18 26.23
CA VAL A 130 -12.08 15.45 24.94
C VAL A 130 -13.58 15.20 25.02
N ARG A 131 -14.36 16.22 24.67
CA ARG A 131 -15.81 16.10 24.59
C ARG A 131 -16.23 15.82 23.15
N TYR A 132 -16.81 14.66 22.93
CA TYR A 132 -17.30 14.21 21.62
C TYR A 132 -18.82 14.30 21.51
N ALA A 133 -19.31 14.69 20.33
CA ALA A 133 -20.68 14.43 19.91
C ALA A 133 -20.69 13.27 18.91
N ALA A 134 -21.03 12.07 19.37
CA ALA A 134 -20.99 10.85 18.57
C ALA A 134 -21.91 10.94 17.34
N ARG A 135 -21.43 10.40 16.21
CA ARG A 135 -22.18 10.31 14.95
C ARG A 135 -22.27 8.86 14.50
N SER A 136 -23.29 8.54 13.69
CA SER A 136 -23.39 7.24 13.06
C SER A 136 -22.22 7.02 12.10
N ALA A 137 -21.48 5.94 12.33
CA ALA A 137 -20.40 5.50 11.46
C ALA A 137 -20.91 4.49 10.42
N VAL A 138 -20.29 4.45 9.23
CA VAL A 138 -20.57 3.47 8.19
C VAL A 138 -19.31 2.70 7.80
N ILE A 139 -19.35 1.36 7.87
CA ILE A 139 -18.17 0.50 7.74
C ILE A 139 -18.20 -0.31 6.45
N GLU A 140 -19.38 -0.82 6.08
CA GLU A 140 -19.55 -1.65 4.89
C GLU A 140 -19.65 -0.81 3.61
N PRO A 141 -18.91 -1.14 2.54
CA PRO A 141 -18.90 -0.34 1.30
C PRO A 141 -20.28 -0.21 0.65
N ASP A 142 -21.05 -1.29 0.59
CA ASP A 142 -22.39 -1.27 0.00
C ASP A 142 -23.35 -0.39 0.82
N ALA A 143 -23.25 -0.44 2.15
CA ALA A 143 -24.02 0.43 3.04
C ALA A 143 -23.60 1.90 2.89
N ALA A 144 -22.30 2.18 2.71
CA ALA A 144 -21.79 3.53 2.49
C ALA A 144 -22.30 4.16 1.18
N MET A 145 -22.59 3.35 0.16
CA MET A 145 -23.15 3.81 -1.12
C MET A 145 -24.68 3.96 -1.12
N ALA A 146 -25.39 3.56 -0.06
CA ALA A 146 -26.83 3.68 0.01
C ALA A 146 -27.29 5.16 0.06
N ALA A 147 -28.48 5.45 -0.46
CA ALA A 147 -28.99 6.82 -0.58
C ALA A 147 -29.15 7.57 0.77
N ASN A 148 -29.33 6.84 1.87
CA ASN A 148 -29.48 7.36 3.23
C ASN A 148 -28.28 7.03 4.14
N ALA A 149 -27.13 6.68 3.56
CA ALA A 149 -25.94 6.36 4.32
C ALA A 149 -25.45 7.57 5.14
N PRO A 150 -24.92 7.38 6.36
CA PRO A 150 -24.15 8.41 7.03
C PRO A 150 -23.02 8.91 6.13
N ILE A 151 -22.93 10.23 5.95
CA ILE A 151 -21.92 10.85 5.08
C ILE A 151 -20.62 11.05 5.88
N VAL A 152 -19.52 10.47 5.37
CA VAL A 152 -18.18 10.58 5.99
C VAL A 152 -17.63 12.00 5.87
N HIS A 153 -17.86 12.65 4.73
CA HIS A 153 -17.43 14.02 4.43
C HIS A 153 -18.59 14.84 3.87
N ASP A 154 -19.17 15.71 4.70
CA ASP A 154 -20.35 16.51 4.34
C ASP A 154 -20.11 17.34 3.06
N THR A 155 -18.87 17.80 2.83
CA THR A 155 -18.49 18.57 1.63
C THR A 155 -18.56 17.80 0.31
N LEU A 156 -18.60 16.46 0.33
CA LEU A 156 -18.83 15.64 -0.86
C LEU A 156 -20.31 15.32 -1.08
N GLY A 157 -21.12 15.29 -0.03
CA GLY A 157 -22.53 14.86 -0.10
C GLY A 157 -22.74 13.40 -0.50
N THR A 158 -21.66 12.62 -0.69
CA THR A 158 -21.67 11.19 -1.04
C THR A 158 -20.42 10.51 -0.50
N ASN A 159 -20.49 9.21 -0.25
CA ASN A 159 -19.33 8.39 0.10
C ASN A 159 -18.64 7.78 -1.12
N VAL A 160 -19.21 7.90 -2.34
CA VAL A 160 -18.54 7.49 -3.58
C VAL A 160 -17.57 8.61 -3.98
N ALA A 161 -16.32 8.48 -3.57
CA ALA A 161 -15.27 9.47 -3.83
C ALA A 161 -14.83 9.48 -5.30
N HIS A 162 -14.95 8.35 -6.00
CA HIS A 162 -14.54 8.23 -7.39
C HIS A 162 -15.30 7.11 -8.09
N GLU A 163 -15.67 7.33 -9.37
CA GLU A 163 -16.26 6.31 -10.23
C GLU A 163 -15.81 6.46 -11.68
N ARG A 164 -15.47 5.34 -12.33
CA ARG A 164 -15.02 5.28 -13.73
C ARG A 164 -15.41 3.99 -14.42
N ASP A 165 -15.91 4.12 -15.64
CA ASP A 165 -16.14 3.02 -16.56
C ASP A 165 -15.06 2.95 -17.65
N PHE A 166 -14.72 1.72 -18.04
CA PHE A 166 -13.77 1.40 -19.09
C PHE A 166 -14.30 0.27 -19.97
N ARG A 167 -13.98 0.35 -21.26
CA ARG A 167 -14.32 -0.68 -22.25
C ARG A 167 -13.13 -0.91 -23.17
N TYR A 168 -12.74 -2.17 -23.33
CA TYR A 168 -11.68 -2.62 -24.22
C TYR A 168 -12.23 -3.69 -25.16
N GLY A 169 -12.07 -3.49 -26.47
CA GLY A 169 -12.67 -4.34 -27.51
C GLY A 169 -14.21 -4.26 -27.56
N ASP A 170 -14.86 -5.39 -27.82
CA ASP A 170 -16.33 -5.54 -27.85
C ASP A 170 -16.84 -6.55 -26.79
N PRO A 171 -16.95 -6.14 -25.51
CA PRO A 171 -17.52 -6.99 -24.47
C PRO A 171 -18.99 -7.35 -24.73
N ALA A 172 -19.77 -6.47 -25.38
CA ALA A 172 -21.19 -6.75 -25.61
C ALA A 172 -21.36 -7.94 -26.57
N GLY A 173 -20.63 -7.95 -27.69
CA GLY A 173 -20.59 -9.07 -28.62
C GLY A 173 -20.09 -10.36 -27.97
N ALA A 174 -19.01 -10.29 -27.19
CA ALA A 174 -18.42 -11.44 -26.49
C ALA A 174 -19.42 -12.14 -25.54
N PHE A 175 -20.22 -11.37 -24.80
CA PHE A 175 -21.24 -11.90 -23.91
C PHE A 175 -22.50 -12.37 -24.66
N ALA A 176 -22.86 -11.74 -25.77
CA ALA A 176 -24.02 -12.14 -26.57
C ALA A 176 -23.80 -13.50 -27.28
N GLN A 177 -22.58 -13.80 -27.70
CA GLN A 177 -22.23 -15.06 -28.36
C GLN A 177 -21.82 -16.19 -27.39
N ALA A 178 -21.75 -15.88 -26.08
CA ALA A 178 -21.29 -16.84 -25.08
C ALA A 178 -22.21 -18.05 -24.98
N HIS A 179 -21.63 -19.24 -24.91
CA HIS A 179 -22.39 -20.44 -24.59
C HIS A 179 -22.77 -20.47 -23.10
N SER A 180 -21.86 -20.02 -22.24
CA SER A 180 -22.09 -19.90 -20.79
C SER A 180 -21.49 -18.61 -20.25
N VAL A 181 -22.19 -17.99 -19.30
CA VAL A 181 -21.68 -16.83 -18.54
C VAL A 181 -21.60 -17.23 -17.08
N VAL A 182 -20.40 -17.17 -16.52
CA VAL A 182 -20.11 -17.57 -15.15
C VAL A 182 -19.90 -16.32 -14.32
N SER A 183 -20.76 -16.08 -13.32
CA SER A 183 -20.68 -14.92 -12.44
C SER A 183 -20.19 -15.29 -11.04
N HIS A 184 -19.31 -14.47 -10.45
CA HIS A 184 -18.89 -14.63 -9.06
C HIS A 184 -18.74 -13.26 -8.39
N THR A 185 -19.21 -13.14 -7.15
CA THR A 185 -18.96 -11.96 -6.31
C THR A 185 -18.07 -12.39 -5.15
N VAL A 186 -17.00 -11.65 -4.93
CA VAL A 186 -16.04 -11.85 -3.85
C VAL A 186 -15.95 -10.57 -3.03
N SER A 187 -16.03 -10.72 -1.71
CA SER A 187 -15.56 -9.70 -0.77
C SER A 187 -14.14 -10.06 -0.33
N TYR A 188 -13.16 -9.26 -0.73
CA TYR A 188 -11.78 -9.38 -0.28
C TYR A 188 -11.56 -8.49 0.95
N PRO A 189 -11.14 -9.05 2.10
CA PRO A 189 -11.10 -8.30 3.35
C PRO A 189 -10.01 -7.23 3.38
N ARG A 190 -10.17 -6.25 4.27
CA ARG A 190 -9.07 -5.37 4.68
C ARG A 190 -8.09 -6.17 5.53
N VAL A 191 -6.79 -6.05 5.25
CA VAL A 191 -5.73 -6.77 5.99
C VAL A 191 -4.64 -5.80 6.39
N ASN A 192 -4.26 -5.84 7.66
CA ASN A 192 -3.12 -5.10 8.20
C ASN A 192 -1.91 -6.07 8.25
N SER A 193 -0.74 -5.60 7.80
CA SER A 193 0.53 -6.29 8.01
C SER A 193 1.14 -5.84 9.32
N THR A 194 1.52 -6.79 10.17
CA THR A 194 2.07 -6.51 11.50
C THR A 194 3.58 -6.77 11.55
N PRO A 195 4.44 -5.88 10.99
CA PRO A 195 5.88 -6.03 11.14
C PRO A 195 6.26 -6.00 12.61
N ILE A 196 7.27 -6.78 13.01
CA ILE A 196 7.69 -6.90 14.41
C ILE A 196 8.09 -5.54 14.97
N GLU A 197 8.88 -4.77 14.22
CA GLU A 197 9.12 -3.35 14.49
C GLU A 197 7.96 -2.51 13.92
N THR A 198 7.29 -1.74 14.78
CA THR A 198 6.21 -0.79 14.46
C THR A 198 6.75 0.48 13.80
N TYR A 199 5.94 1.53 13.62
CA TYR A 199 6.43 2.80 13.11
C TYR A 199 7.33 3.52 14.11
N GLY A 200 8.38 4.15 13.59
CA GLY A 200 9.18 5.10 14.36
C GLY A 200 9.48 6.34 13.55
N VAL A 201 9.48 7.48 14.23
CA VAL A 201 9.78 8.79 13.67
C VAL A 201 10.61 9.57 14.68
N ILE A 202 11.72 10.14 14.23
CA ILE A 202 12.46 11.17 14.94
C ILE A 202 12.50 12.38 14.01
N ALA A 203 11.95 13.52 14.42
CA ALA A 203 11.90 14.72 13.62
C ALA A 203 12.61 15.87 14.32
N ASP A 204 13.44 16.59 13.57
CA ASP A 204 14.18 17.76 14.04
C ASP A 204 13.95 18.93 13.07
N TYR A 205 13.46 20.05 13.60
CA TYR A 205 13.30 21.30 12.87
C TYR A 205 14.40 22.29 13.26
N ASP A 206 15.27 22.57 12.30
CA ASP A 206 16.31 23.59 12.43
C ASP A 206 15.70 24.95 12.07
N ALA A 207 15.49 25.79 13.07
CA ALA A 207 14.92 27.13 12.89
C ALA A 207 15.85 28.10 12.15
N GLY A 208 17.17 27.89 12.21
CA GLY A 208 18.16 28.73 11.53
C GLY A 208 18.12 28.53 10.03
N ASP A 209 18.16 27.27 9.59
CA ASP A 209 18.10 26.90 8.17
C ASP A 209 16.66 26.68 7.66
N ARG A 210 15.67 26.74 8.56
CA ARG A 210 14.24 26.49 8.30
C ARG A 210 13.97 25.16 7.60
N ARG A 211 14.71 24.13 7.98
CA ARG A 211 14.69 22.79 7.37
C ARG A 211 14.26 21.72 8.37
N TYR A 212 13.71 20.64 7.85
CA TYR A 212 13.41 19.44 8.64
C TYR A 212 14.39 18.32 8.30
N THR A 213 14.91 17.65 9.33
CA THR A 213 15.50 16.32 9.18
C THR A 213 14.62 15.32 9.90
N VAL A 214 14.20 14.27 9.20
CA VAL A 214 13.34 13.22 9.74
C VAL A 214 13.99 11.87 9.56
N TRP A 215 14.26 11.18 10.66
CA TRP A 215 14.61 9.77 10.67
C TRP A 215 13.34 8.94 10.82
N SER A 216 13.14 7.94 9.97
CA SER A 216 12.00 7.04 10.08
C SER A 216 12.28 5.72 9.39
N ASN A 217 11.67 4.64 9.87
CA ASN A 217 11.62 3.37 9.15
C ASN A 217 10.58 3.36 8.00
N PHE A 218 10.19 4.55 7.52
CA PHE A 218 9.43 4.76 6.29
C PHE A 218 10.14 4.13 5.07
N GLN A 219 9.41 3.29 4.32
CA GLN A 219 9.99 2.52 3.21
C GLN A 219 9.94 3.24 1.84
N GLY A 220 9.21 4.35 1.72
CA GLY A 220 8.76 4.90 0.44
C GLY A 220 7.29 4.57 0.11
N PRO A 221 6.80 4.90 -1.11
CA PRO A 221 7.56 5.47 -2.22
C PRO A 221 7.93 6.94 -1.98
N TYR A 222 9.10 7.36 -2.46
CA TYR A 222 9.57 8.75 -2.35
C TYR A 222 8.78 9.76 -3.18
N ALA A 223 7.85 9.30 -4.03
CA ALA A 223 6.80 10.14 -4.61
C ALA A 223 5.95 10.86 -3.54
N LEU A 224 5.96 10.40 -2.30
CA LEU A 224 5.31 11.06 -1.16
C LEU A 224 6.14 12.20 -0.56
N HIS A 225 7.43 12.29 -0.88
CA HIS A 225 8.31 13.35 -0.36
C HIS A 225 7.84 14.76 -0.76
N PRO A 226 7.50 15.05 -2.03
CA PRO A 226 6.90 16.33 -2.40
C PRO A 226 5.57 16.62 -1.70
N ILE A 227 4.78 15.59 -1.39
CA ILE A 227 3.51 15.73 -0.66
C ILE A 227 3.79 16.16 0.79
N MET A 228 4.75 15.52 1.46
CA MET A 228 5.20 15.92 2.80
C MET A 228 5.75 17.35 2.81
N CYS A 229 6.55 17.73 1.80
CA CYS A 229 7.06 19.10 1.66
C CYS A 229 5.92 20.13 1.57
N GLY A 230 4.91 19.84 0.74
CA GLY A 230 3.72 20.68 0.60
C GLY A 230 2.93 20.83 1.90
N ALA A 231 2.78 19.74 2.65
CA ALA A 231 2.13 19.74 3.96
C ALA A 231 2.93 20.52 5.01
N LEU A 232 4.27 20.47 4.96
CA LEU A 232 5.17 21.18 5.88
C LEU A 232 5.49 22.62 5.46
N ARG A 233 4.98 23.07 4.30
CA ARG A 233 5.24 24.40 3.70
C ARG A 233 6.73 24.67 3.42
N VAL A 234 7.44 23.66 2.94
CA VAL A 234 8.87 23.74 2.61
C VAL A 234 9.16 23.26 1.20
N ARG A 235 10.34 23.59 0.67
CA ARG A 235 10.80 23.10 -0.63
C ARG A 235 11.43 21.71 -0.46
N GLY A 236 11.61 21.00 -1.57
CA GLY A 236 12.14 19.63 -1.56
C GLY A 236 13.48 19.48 -0.83
N HIS A 237 14.43 20.39 -1.05
CA HIS A 237 15.74 20.33 -0.38
C HIS A 237 15.73 20.78 1.09
N ASP A 238 14.60 21.34 1.56
CA ASP A 238 14.41 21.78 2.95
C ASP A 238 13.76 20.66 3.81
N LEU A 239 13.49 19.47 3.24
CA LEU A 239 13.06 18.24 3.95
C LEU A 239 14.03 17.08 3.65
N ARG A 240 14.80 16.67 4.64
CA ARG A 240 15.71 15.52 4.56
C ARG A 240 15.11 14.30 5.26
N LEU A 241 15.02 13.19 4.54
CA LEU A 241 14.58 11.90 5.09
C LEU A 241 15.76 10.95 5.24
N ILE A 242 15.83 10.24 6.36
CA ILE A 242 16.89 9.28 6.66
C ILE A 242 16.25 8.00 7.21
N SER A 243 16.54 6.86 6.58
CA SER A 243 16.09 5.57 7.10
C SER A 243 17.05 5.02 8.14
N ALA A 244 16.51 4.26 9.11
CA ALA A 244 17.34 3.49 10.02
C ALA A 244 18.20 2.46 9.23
N PRO A 245 19.42 2.14 9.69
CA PRO A 245 20.28 1.15 9.02
C PRO A 245 19.65 -0.25 8.95
N SER A 246 18.81 -0.59 9.92
CA SER A 246 18.08 -1.85 10.00
C SER A 246 16.58 -1.60 10.13
N SER A 247 15.77 -2.57 9.72
CA SER A 247 14.31 -2.49 9.73
C SER A 247 13.73 -3.85 10.14
N GLY A 248 12.79 -3.85 11.08
CA GLY A 248 12.11 -5.05 11.56
C GLY A 248 10.94 -5.49 10.67
N GLY A 249 11.11 -5.35 9.35
CA GLY A 249 10.11 -5.66 8.33
C GLY A 249 9.16 -4.49 8.04
N SER A 250 8.50 -4.51 6.88
CA SER A 250 7.53 -3.48 6.49
C SER A 250 6.30 -4.07 5.81
N PHE A 251 6.52 -4.92 4.79
CA PHE A 251 5.45 -5.53 4.01
C PHE A 251 4.51 -4.54 3.30
N GLY A 252 5.01 -3.35 2.96
CA GLY A 252 4.22 -2.28 2.36
C GLY A 252 3.61 -1.33 3.39
N ILE A 253 3.47 -1.72 4.66
CA ILE A 253 2.71 -0.93 5.61
C ILE A 253 3.44 0.32 6.09
N LYS A 254 4.77 0.31 6.23
CA LYS A 254 5.57 1.46 6.70
C LYS A 254 5.56 2.68 5.78
N GLN A 255 4.90 2.60 4.62
CA GLN A 255 4.50 3.78 3.87
C GLN A 255 3.54 4.66 4.69
N GLY A 256 2.66 4.05 5.47
CA GLY A 256 1.68 4.70 6.33
C GLY A 256 2.26 5.54 7.48
N ALA A 257 3.58 5.52 7.69
CA ALA A 257 4.27 6.38 8.65
C ALA A 257 4.29 7.86 8.23
N PHE A 258 4.12 8.18 6.95
CA PHE A 258 4.31 9.54 6.43
C PHE A 258 3.42 10.63 7.08
N PRO A 259 2.15 10.40 7.47
CA PRO A 259 1.36 11.42 8.17
C PRO A 259 1.93 11.69 9.56
N TYR A 260 2.45 10.65 10.23
CA TYR A 260 3.12 10.77 11.53
C TYR A 260 4.46 11.49 11.41
N MET A 261 5.20 11.31 10.31
CA MET A 261 6.38 12.11 10.00
C MET A 261 6.07 13.61 9.91
N ILE A 262 4.97 13.96 9.24
CA ILE A 262 4.49 15.35 9.19
C ILE A 262 4.12 15.83 10.60
N LEU A 263 3.37 15.02 11.35
CA LEU A 263 2.90 15.38 12.69
C LEU A 263 4.06 15.65 13.67
N MET A 264 5.06 14.77 13.71
CA MET A 264 6.25 14.95 14.56
C MET A 264 7.12 16.11 14.09
N ALA A 265 7.22 16.35 12.78
CA ALA A 265 7.92 17.52 12.26
C ALA A 265 7.24 18.82 12.68
N LEU A 266 5.90 18.89 12.63
CA LEU A 266 5.15 20.04 13.13
C LEU A 266 5.32 20.22 14.64
N ALA A 267 5.30 19.13 15.42
CA ALA A 267 5.57 19.17 16.86
C ALA A 267 6.98 19.70 17.17
N SER A 268 7.99 19.20 16.46
CA SER A 268 9.37 19.66 16.61
C SER A 268 9.51 21.15 16.32
N ARG A 269 8.86 21.63 15.25
CA ARG A 269 8.83 23.06 14.92
C ARG A 269 8.08 23.90 15.96
N ALA A 270 6.97 23.41 16.49
CA ALA A 270 6.16 24.12 17.47
C ALA A 270 6.91 24.34 18.79
N PHE A 271 7.67 23.34 19.23
CA PHE A 271 8.29 23.32 20.56
C PHE A 271 9.80 23.55 20.56
N GLY A 272 10.44 23.65 19.38
CA GLY A 272 11.88 23.92 19.27
C GLY A 272 12.76 22.80 19.82
N ARG A 273 12.29 21.55 19.73
CA ARG A 273 12.99 20.35 20.22
C ARG A 273 12.92 19.24 19.16
N PRO A 274 13.94 18.38 19.04
CA PRO A 274 13.78 17.12 18.32
C PRO A 274 12.73 16.26 19.01
N VAL A 275 11.85 15.61 18.23
CA VAL A 275 10.74 14.80 18.75
C VAL A 275 10.82 13.38 18.21
N LYS A 276 10.84 12.40 19.13
CA LYS A 276 10.81 10.96 18.86
C LYS A 276 9.46 10.38 19.23
N TRP A 277 8.82 9.70 18.29
CA TRP A 277 7.63 8.89 18.51
C TRP A 277 7.87 7.47 18.00
N ILE A 278 7.58 6.50 18.86
CA ILE A 278 7.69 5.07 18.58
C ILE A 278 6.34 4.45 18.89
N GLU A 279 5.64 4.05 17.83
CA GLU A 279 4.30 3.47 17.87
C GLU A 279 4.31 2.16 18.68
N ASP A 280 3.29 1.94 19.52
CA ASP A 280 3.09 0.62 20.14
C ASP A 280 2.26 -0.33 19.24
N ARG A 281 2.06 -1.58 19.67
CA ARG A 281 1.30 -2.56 18.87
C ARG A 281 -0.21 -2.23 18.78
N LEU A 282 -0.82 -1.70 19.83
CA LEU A 282 -2.24 -1.35 19.85
C LEU A 282 -2.51 -0.16 18.94
N GLU A 283 -1.67 0.87 19.00
CA GLU A 283 -1.63 1.98 18.07
C GLU A 283 -1.49 1.49 16.62
N HIS A 284 -0.60 0.52 16.37
CA HIS A 284 -0.43 -0.05 15.04
C HIS A 284 -1.68 -0.76 14.52
N LEU A 285 -2.43 -1.44 15.38
CA LEU A 285 -3.67 -2.09 14.98
C LEU A 285 -4.82 -1.09 14.76
N ALA A 286 -4.83 0.01 15.50
CA ALA A 286 -5.89 1.02 15.46
C ALA A 286 -5.68 2.10 14.39
N GLY A 287 -4.46 2.65 14.27
CA GLY A 287 -4.19 3.92 13.58
C GLY A 287 -3.20 3.86 12.42
N SER A 288 -2.62 2.70 12.12
CA SER A 288 -1.66 2.51 11.03
C SER A 288 -2.31 2.68 9.63
N SER A 289 -2.49 1.57 8.92
CA SER A 289 -3.19 1.45 7.65
C SER A 289 -3.64 0.00 7.47
N ALA A 290 -4.46 -0.25 6.47
CA ALA A 290 -4.76 -1.60 6.02
C ALA A 290 -4.74 -1.65 4.49
N SER A 291 -4.58 -2.83 3.91
CA SER A 291 -4.92 -3.02 2.51
C SER A 291 -6.36 -2.58 2.29
N SER A 292 -6.64 -2.01 1.12
CA SER A 292 -8.02 -1.74 0.74
C SER A 292 -8.82 -3.05 0.69
N GLY A 293 -10.07 -2.97 1.16
CA GLY A 293 -11.03 -4.07 1.03
C GLY A 293 -11.79 -3.89 -0.27
N ARG A 294 -11.98 -4.96 -1.05
CA ARG A 294 -12.59 -4.87 -2.38
C ARG A 294 -13.75 -5.83 -2.53
N ILE A 295 -14.92 -5.29 -2.85
CA ILE A 295 -16.04 -6.09 -3.36
C ILE A 295 -15.91 -6.13 -4.88
N SER A 296 -15.70 -7.33 -5.42
CA SER A 296 -15.49 -7.56 -6.85
C SER A 296 -16.56 -8.52 -7.36
N LYS A 297 -17.43 -8.04 -8.24
CA LYS A 297 -18.25 -8.91 -9.09
C LYS A 297 -17.53 -9.10 -10.42
N ILE A 298 -17.31 -10.34 -10.79
CA ILE A 298 -16.65 -10.73 -12.02
C ILE A 298 -17.50 -11.72 -12.80
N ASP A 299 -17.69 -11.43 -14.08
CA ASP A 299 -18.38 -12.32 -15.02
C ASP A 299 -17.40 -12.72 -16.12
N GLY A 300 -17.33 -14.02 -16.42
CA GLY A 300 -16.60 -14.57 -17.57
C GLY A 300 -17.55 -15.15 -18.60
N ALA A 301 -17.41 -14.73 -19.85
CA ALA A 301 -18.13 -15.26 -21.00
C ALA A 301 -17.30 -16.36 -21.67
N PHE A 302 -17.83 -17.58 -21.77
CA PHE A 302 -17.15 -18.74 -22.34
C PHE A 302 -17.90 -19.33 -23.53
N ASP A 303 -17.17 -19.87 -24.51
CA ASP A 303 -17.74 -20.72 -25.56
C ASP A 303 -17.99 -22.17 -25.07
N ARG A 304 -18.46 -23.04 -25.97
CA ARG A 304 -18.75 -24.46 -25.66
C ARG A 304 -17.50 -25.25 -25.26
N ASP A 305 -16.33 -24.84 -25.74
CA ASP A 305 -15.06 -25.53 -25.50
C ASP A 305 -14.32 -24.95 -24.29
N GLY A 306 -14.87 -23.94 -23.61
CA GLY A 306 -14.28 -23.29 -22.45
C GLY A 306 -13.22 -22.23 -22.79
N LEU A 307 -13.23 -21.67 -24.00
CA LEU A 307 -12.46 -20.47 -24.31
C LEU A 307 -13.12 -19.24 -23.69
N LEU A 308 -12.35 -18.42 -22.97
CA LEU A 308 -12.77 -17.17 -22.36
C LEU A 308 -12.83 -16.06 -23.42
N LEU A 309 -14.05 -15.68 -23.80
CA LEU A 309 -14.34 -14.69 -24.82
C LEU A 309 -14.31 -13.25 -24.28
N GLY A 310 -14.76 -13.05 -23.04
CA GLY A 310 -14.86 -11.72 -22.44
C GLY A 310 -14.95 -11.72 -20.92
N LEU A 311 -14.56 -10.58 -20.32
CA LEU A 311 -14.65 -10.31 -18.89
C LEU A 311 -15.48 -9.06 -18.63
N ARG A 312 -16.28 -9.10 -17.55
CA ARG A 312 -16.90 -7.91 -16.97
C ARG A 312 -16.56 -7.84 -15.49
N LEU A 313 -16.00 -6.72 -15.05
CA LEU A 313 -15.64 -6.47 -13.65
C LEU A 313 -16.40 -5.26 -13.10
N GLU A 314 -17.04 -5.42 -11.95
CA GLU A 314 -17.50 -4.31 -11.11
C GLU A 314 -16.70 -4.37 -9.81
N GLN A 315 -15.92 -3.32 -9.56
CA GLN A 315 -14.97 -3.26 -8.45
C GLN A 315 -15.30 -2.07 -7.55
N THR A 316 -15.59 -2.36 -6.28
CA THR A 316 -15.85 -1.36 -5.25
C THR A 316 -14.73 -1.43 -4.22
N GLU A 317 -13.86 -0.41 -4.23
CA GLU A 317 -12.69 -0.30 -3.36
C GLU A 317 -13.01 0.53 -2.12
N ASN A 318 -12.84 -0.06 -0.94
CA ASN A 318 -12.96 0.62 0.33
C ASN A 318 -11.61 1.21 0.74
N VAL A 319 -11.51 2.54 0.74
CA VAL A 319 -10.27 3.26 1.09
C VAL A 319 -10.27 3.83 2.51
N GLY A 320 -11.31 3.55 3.30
CA GLY A 320 -11.44 4.10 4.65
C GLY A 320 -11.86 5.57 4.65
N ALA A 321 -11.57 6.28 5.73
CA ALA A 321 -12.12 7.61 6.00
C ALA A 321 -11.57 8.71 5.09
N TYR A 322 -10.42 8.48 4.47
CA TYR A 322 -9.77 9.46 3.59
C TYR A 322 -9.17 8.74 2.40
N VAL A 323 -9.18 9.40 1.24
CA VAL A 323 -8.35 8.96 0.12
C VAL A 323 -6.90 9.39 0.39
N ARG A 324 -6.20 8.63 1.23
CA ARG A 324 -4.82 8.89 1.61
C ARG A 324 -3.88 8.62 0.42
N PRO A 325 -2.98 9.53 0.03
CA PRO A 325 -2.00 9.24 -1.01
C PRO A 325 -1.19 7.96 -0.70
N PRO A 326 -0.97 7.08 -1.69
CA PRO A 326 -1.25 7.29 -3.12
C PRO A 326 -2.63 6.75 -3.62
N GLU A 327 -3.61 6.50 -2.76
CA GLU A 327 -4.92 6.01 -3.20
C GLU A 327 -5.58 6.93 -4.24
N PRO A 328 -6.27 6.39 -5.26
CA PRO A 328 -6.75 4.99 -5.42
C PRO A 328 -5.79 4.05 -6.16
N ALA A 329 -4.48 4.18 -5.96
CA ALA A 329 -3.48 3.34 -6.57
C ALA A 329 -3.72 1.83 -6.42
N GLY A 330 -4.24 1.36 -5.28
CA GLY A 330 -4.55 -0.07 -5.10
C GLY A 330 -5.58 -0.59 -6.11
N LEU A 331 -6.55 0.24 -6.50
CA LEU A 331 -7.56 -0.09 -7.51
C LEU A 331 -6.97 -0.11 -8.93
N TYR A 332 -6.12 0.86 -9.25
CA TYR A 332 -5.62 1.05 -10.62
C TYR A 332 -4.31 0.33 -10.96
N ARG A 333 -3.54 -0.17 -9.98
CA ARG A 333 -2.26 -0.83 -10.24
C ARG A 333 -2.38 -2.02 -11.18
N MET A 334 -3.44 -2.81 -10.99
CA MET A 334 -3.72 -4.01 -11.82
C MET A 334 -4.55 -3.70 -13.06
N HIS A 335 -4.90 -2.43 -13.30
CA HIS A 335 -5.88 -2.08 -14.32
C HIS A 335 -5.37 -2.39 -15.73
N THR A 336 -4.09 -2.14 -15.99
CA THR A 336 -3.53 -2.41 -17.32
C THR A 336 -3.34 -3.91 -17.57
N THR A 337 -3.38 -4.75 -16.54
CA THR A 337 -3.24 -6.22 -16.61
C THR A 337 -4.52 -6.96 -16.20
N LEU A 338 -5.69 -6.35 -16.42
CA LEU A 338 -7.02 -6.93 -16.10
C LEU A 338 -7.34 -8.27 -16.80
N SER A 339 -6.59 -8.65 -17.82
CA SER A 339 -6.69 -9.97 -18.44
C SER A 339 -6.04 -11.07 -17.58
N GLY A 340 -5.22 -10.69 -16.58
CA GLY A 340 -4.35 -11.60 -15.86
C GLY A 340 -3.43 -12.35 -16.84
N PRO A 341 -3.20 -13.66 -16.64
CA PRO A 341 -2.43 -14.49 -17.57
C PRO A 341 -3.21 -14.93 -18.80
N TYR A 342 -4.49 -14.55 -18.94
CA TYR A 342 -5.39 -15.08 -19.95
C TYR A 342 -5.44 -14.22 -21.22
N ARG A 343 -5.68 -14.85 -22.36
CA ARG A 343 -5.70 -14.20 -23.69
C ARG A 343 -7.05 -13.53 -24.03
N VAL A 344 -7.82 -13.14 -23.03
CA VAL A 344 -9.11 -12.47 -23.25
C VAL A 344 -8.92 -11.07 -23.83
N ARG A 345 -9.66 -10.72 -24.88
CA ARG A 345 -9.53 -9.43 -25.59
C ARG A 345 -10.64 -8.42 -25.31
N HIS A 346 -11.75 -8.87 -24.72
CA HIS A 346 -12.94 -8.06 -24.53
C HIS A 346 -13.22 -7.87 -23.04
N ILE A 347 -12.98 -6.66 -22.53
CA ILE A 347 -13.07 -6.38 -21.10
C ILE A 347 -13.92 -5.12 -20.86
N ALA A 348 -14.92 -5.22 -20.00
CA ALA A 348 -15.67 -4.09 -19.45
C ALA A 348 -15.37 -3.97 -17.96
N VAL A 349 -15.05 -2.77 -17.47
CA VAL A 349 -14.75 -2.54 -16.05
C VAL A 349 -15.46 -1.30 -15.54
N ARG A 350 -16.09 -1.41 -14.36
CA ARG A 350 -16.59 -0.29 -13.56
C ARG A 350 -15.86 -0.26 -12.23
N ASN A 351 -15.13 0.82 -11.98
CA ASN A 351 -14.33 1.05 -10.78
C ASN A 351 -14.99 2.11 -9.90
N ARG A 352 -15.19 1.80 -8.61
CA ARG A 352 -15.73 2.71 -7.58
C ARG A 352 -14.77 2.78 -6.39
N VAL A 353 -14.54 3.97 -5.87
CA VAL A 353 -13.78 4.22 -4.64
C VAL A 353 -14.75 4.76 -3.60
N VAL A 354 -14.83 4.08 -2.46
CA VAL A 354 -15.82 4.34 -1.41
C VAL A 354 -15.13 4.69 -0.11
N LEU A 355 -15.62 5.75 0.52
CA LEU A 355 -15.22 6.20 1.85
C LEU A 355 -16.05 5.50 2.92
N THR A 356 -15.40 5.10 4.00
CA THR A 356 -16.02 4.46 5.17
C THR A 356 -15.37 4.98 6.45
N ASN A 357 -15.98 4.79 7.61
CA ASN A 357 -15.42 5.16 8.91
C ASN A 357 -14.39 4.15 9.44
N GLN A 358 -13.47 3.75 8.57
CA GLN A 358 -12.35 2.86 8.88
C GLN A 358 -11.02 3.59 8.68
N VAL A 359 -9.94 3.08 9.29
CA VAL A 359 -8.59 3.58 9.06
C VAL A 359 -8.30 3.68 7.55
N PRO A 360 -7.67 4.76 7.05
CA PRO A 360 -7.38 4.88 5.63
C PRO A 360 -6.57 3.69 5.11
N SER A 361 -6.87 3.27 3.89
CA SER A 361 -6.07 2.22 3.26
C SER A 361 -4.66 2.71 2.92
N GLY A 362 -3.75 1.77 2.76
CA GLY A 362 -2.38 2.01 2.39
C GLY A 362 -1.76 0.79 1.72
N LEU A 363 -0.45 0.88 1.48
CA LEU A 363 0.28 -0.20 0.85
C LEU A 363 0.34 -1.42 1.78
N ASN A 364 0.09 -2.59 1.21
CA ASN A 364 0.33 -3.89 1.83
C ASN A 364 0.78 -4.85 0.72
N ARG A 365 1.54 -5.91 1.05
CA ARG A 365 2.22 -6.79 0.10
C ARG A 365 1.28 -7.26 -1.03
N GLY A 366 1.71 -7.02 -2.27
CA GLY A 366 0.95 -7.31 -3.49
C GLY A 366 0.01 -6.18 -3.94
N TYR A 367 -0.25 -5.17 -3.10
CA TYR A 367 -0.97 -3.91 -3.36
C TYR A 367 -1.93 -3.93 -4.57
N GLY A 368 -3.19 -4.30 -4.36
CA GLY A 368 -4.21 -4.36 -5.42
C GLY A 368 -4.23 -5.66 -6.23
N GLY A 369 -3.09 -6.36 -6.30
CA GLY A 369 -2.93 -7.67 -6.94
C GLY A 369 -3.85 -8.73 -6.34
N PRO A 370 -3.75 -9.07 -5.05
CA PRO A 370 -4.59 -10.08 -4.41
C PRO A 370 -6.10 -9.83 -4.58
N GLN A 371 -6.52 -8.57 -4.46
CA GLN A 371 -7.91 -8.13 -4.67
C GLN A 371 -8.42 -8.34 -6.11
N PHE A 372 -7.52 -8.53 -7.08
CA PHE A 372 -7.82 -8.83 -8.48
C PHE A 372 -7.64 -10.31 -8.82
N TYR A 373 -6.50 -10.93 -8.48
CA TYR A 373 -6.24 -12.33 -8.80
C TYR A 373 -7.25 -13.27 -8.15
N PHE A 374 -7.64 -12.98 -6.91
CA PHE A 374 -8.55 -13.86 -6.18
C PHE A 374 -9.91 -13.99 -6.88
N PRO A 375 -10.67 -12.90 -7.18
CA PRO A 375 -11.92 -13.06 -7.91
C PRO A 375 -11.73 -13.66 -9.31
N LEU A 376 -10.67 -13.31 -10.04
CA LEU A 376 -10.37 -13.88 -11.36
C LEU A 376 -10.18 -15.40 -11.31
N GLU A 377 -9.28 -15.90 -10.46
CA GLU A 377 -8.99 -17.33 -10.35
C GLU A 377 -10.17 -18.12 -9.75
N ARG A 378 -10.94 -17.50 -8.85
CA ARG A 378 -12.19 -18.10 -8.33
C ARG A 378 -13.26 -18.23 -9.40
N MET A 379 -13.37 -17.24 -10.29
CA MET A 379 -14.25 -17.30 -11.47
C MET A 379 -13.81 -18.42 -12.41
N MET A 380 -12.50 -18.53 -12.70
CA MET A 380 -11.96 -19.61 -13.56
C MET A 380 -12.21 -20.99 -12.96
N ASP A 381 -12.03 -21.17 -11.65
CA ASP A 381 -12.37 -22.42 -10.95
C ASP A 381 -13.88 -22.72 -10.99
N LYS A 382 -14.72 -21.70 -10.89
CA LYS A 382 -16.18 -21.84 -11.00
C LYS A 382 -16.57 -22.25 -12.42
N ALA A 383 -15.98 -21.62 -13.43
CA ALA A 383 -16.20 -21.93 -14.83
C ALA A 383 -15.79 -23.37 -15.16
N ALA A 384 -14.63 -23.83 -14.68
CA ALA A 384 -14.19 -25.22 -14.87
C ALA A 384 -15.23 -26.23 -14.38
N ARG A 385 -15.83 -25.99 -13.20
CA ARG A 385 -16.88 -26.86 -12.64
C ARG A 385 -18.19 -26.80 -13.42
N GLU A 386 -18.61 -25.61 -13.87
CA GLU A 386 -19.88 -25.44 -14.58
C GLU A 386 -19.82 -25.96 -16.02
N ILE A 387 -18.68 -25.79 -16.70
CA ILE A 387 -18.46 -26.28 -18.06
C ILE A 387 -18.11 -27.77 -18.07
N GLY A 388 -17.55 -28.29 -16.96
CA GLY A 388 -17.16 -29.70 -16.83
C GLY A 388 -15.78 -30.02 -17.40
N ILE A 389 -14.84 -29.07 -17.34
CA ILE A 389 -13.44 -29.22 -17.79
C ILE A 389 -12.53 -29.22 -16.56
N ASP A 390 -11.42 -29.97 -16.60
CA ASP A 390 -10.43 -29.91 -15.53
C ASP A 390 -9.88 -28.47 -15.36
N PRO A 391 -9.75 -27.95 -14.12
CA PRO A 391 -9.33 -26.56 -13.90
C PRO A 391 -7.92 -26.22 -14.41
N VAL A 392 -7.03 -27.20 -14.56
CA VAL A 392 -5.71 -27.03 -15.19
C VAL A 392 -5.86 -26.95 -16.70
N GLU A 393 -6.66 -27.84 -17.30
CA GLU A 393 -6.92 -27.84 -18.74
C GLU A 393 -7.60 -26.55 -19.21
N LEU A 394 -8.60 -26.07 -18.46
CA LEU A 394 -9.26 -24.80 -18.76
C LEU A 394 -8.26 -23.64 -18.78
N ARG A 395 -7.33 -23.60 -17.81
CA ARG A 395 -6.29 -22.57 -17.76
C ARG A 395 -5.30 -22.70 -18.91
N LEU A 396 -4.78 -23.90 -19.18
CA LEU A 396 -3.87 -24.16 -20.30
C LEU A 396 -4.46 -23.75 -21.66
N LYS A 397 -5.78 -23.89 -21.83
CA LYS A 397 -6.49 -23.44 -23.04
C LYS A 397 -6.51 -21.92 -23.19
N ASN A 398 -6.54 -21.18 -22.07
CA ASN A 398 -6.84 -19.75 -22.03
C ASN A 398 -5.63 -18.85 -21.77
N VAL A 399 -4.52 -19.37 -21.24
CA VAL A 399 -3.33 -18.54 -20.98
C VAL A 399 -2.71 -17.99 -22.27
N VAL A 400 -2.10 -16.82 -22.17
CA VAL A 400 -1.21 -16.27 -23.22
C VAL A 400 -0.12 -17.29 -23.51
N ARG A 401 0.14 -17.56 -24.78
CA ARG A 401 1.10 -18.57 -25.21
C ARG A 401 2.51 -17.99 -25.28
N ALA A 402 3.51 -18.84 -25.04
CA ALA A 402 4.92 -18.46 -25.12
C ALA A 402 5.30 -17.73 -26.43
N GLU A 403 4.75 -18.16 -27.58
CA GLU A 403 4.99 -17.55 -28.88
C GLU A 403 4.25 -16.22 -29.11
N GLU A 404 3.36 -15.81 -28.20
CA GLU A 404 2.61 -14.55 -28.27
C GLU A 404 3.29 -13.43 -27.48
N PHE A 405 4.42 -13.69 -26.82
CA PHE A 405 5.21 -12.66 -26.15
C PHE A 405 6.16 -11.94 -27.12
N PRO A 406 6.36 -10.62 -26.96
CA PRO A 406 5.69 -9.75 -25.99
C PRO A 406 4.20 -9.55 -26.33
N TYR A 407 3.33 -9.55 -25.31
CA TYR A 407 1.87 -9.56 -25.47
C TYR A 407 1.24 -8.23 -25.03
N ASP A 408 0.60 -7.52 -25.97
CA ASP A 408 -0.20 -6.34 -25.67
C ASP A 408 -1.52 -6.73 -25.01
N THR A 409 -1.67 -6.43 -23.73
CA THR A 409 -2.95 -6.60 -23.02
C THR A 409 -3.99 -5.60 -23.51
N PRO A 410 -5.30 -5.92 -23.46
CA PRO A 410 -6.35 -5.00 -23.92
C PRO A 410 -6.38 -3.66 -23.20
N ALA A 411 -5.96 -3.63 -21.93
CA ALA A 411 -5.99 -2.45 -21.08
C ALA A 411 -4.68 -1.63 -21.10
N GLY A 412 -3.69 -2.03 -21.91
CA GLY A 412 -2.55 -1.19 -22.30
C GLY A 412 -1.20 -1.51 -21.67
N SER A 413 -1.06 -2.62 -20.92
CA SER A 413 0.26 -3.16 -20.53
C SER A 413 0.85 -4.02 -21.64
N LEU A 414 2.18 -3.96 -21.79
CA LEU A 414 2.97 -4.93 -22.53
C LEU A 414 3.48 -5.99 -21.55
N LEU A 415 3.07 -7.25 -21.73
CA LEU A 415 3.72 -8.36 -21.04
C LEU A 415 4.99 -8.69 -21.82
N ASP A 416 6.15 -8.56 -21.19
CA ASP A 416 7.45 -8.61 -21.84
C ASP A 416 7.85 -10.03 -22.28
N SER A 417 7.67 -11.02 -21.41
CA SER A 417 8.03 -12.42 -21.66
C SER A 417 7.26 -13.39 -20.77
N GLY A 418 7.17 -14.66 -21.18
CA GLY A 418 6.59 -15.71 -20.36
C GLY A 418 6.47 -17.05 -21.08
N ASP A 419 6.50 -18.14 -20.31
CA ASP A 419 6.10 -19.49 -20.75
C ASP A 419 5.15 -20.09 -19.71
N TYR A 420 3.90 -19.63 -19.77
CA TYR A 420 2.88 -19.98 -18.79
C TYR A 420 2.48 -21.44 -18.92
N GLN A 421 2.39 -21.98 -20.14
CA GLN A 421 2.04 -23.38 -20.35
C GLN A 421 3.08 -24.32 -19.72
N ASN A 422 4.38 -24.06 -19.93
CA ASN A 422 5.42 -24.88 -19.31
C ASN A 422 5.45 -24.71 -17.79
N SER A 423 5.28 -23.47 -17.29
CA SER A 423 5.21 -23.20 -15.85
C SER A 423 4.08 -23.98 -15.16
N ILE A 424 2.89 -24.03 -15.77
CA ILE A 424 1.76 -24.83 -15.28
C ILE A 424 2.09 -26.32 -15.31
N LYS A 425 2.60 -26.84 -16.44
CA LYS A 425 2.96 -28.26 -16.58
C LYS A 425 4.01 -28.67 -15.53
N LEU A 426 5.04 -27.86 -15.33
CA LEU A 426 6.08 -28.10 -14.34
C LEU A 426 5.53 -28.10 -12.92
N ALA A 427 4.66 -27.14 -12.59
CA ALA A 427 4.01 -27.07 -11.29
C ALA A 427 3.15 -28.32 -11.03
N MET A 428 2.36 -28.76 -12.01
CA MET A 428 1.51 -29.96 -11.89
C MET A 428 2.31 -31.25 -11.79
N HIS A 429 3.41 -31.36 -12.53
CA HIS A 429 4.34 -32.48 -12.42
C HIS A 429 4.97 -32.54 -11.02
N LYS A 430 5.56 -31.42 -10.54
CA LYS A 430 6.20 -31.36 -9.21
C LYS A 430 5.21 -31.59 -8.07
N ALA A 431 3.98 -31.13 -8.21
CA ALA A 431 2.93 -31.35 -7.21
C ALA A 431 2.38 -32.79 -7.21
N GLY A 432 2.64 -33.58 -8.24
CA GLY A 432 2.04 -34.91 -8.39
C GLY A 432 0.51 -34.81 -8.58
N TYR A 433 0.05 -33.95 -9.49
CA TYR A 433 -1.38 -33.60 -9.61
C TYR A 433 -2.31 -34.83 -9.74
N GLN A 434 -1.92 -35.84 -10.51
CA GLN A 434 -2.70 -37.08 -10.64
C GLN A 434 -2.77 -37.88 -9.34
N GLN A 435 -1.68 -37.94 -8.56
CA GLN A 435 -1.73 -38.55 -7.23
C GLN A 435 -2.62 -37.76 -6.27
N LEU A 436 -2.57 -36.41 -6.32
CA LEU A 436 -3.45 -35.55 -5.51
C LEU A 436 -4.93 -35.79 -5.84
N LEU A 437 -5.28 -35.97 -7.13
CA LEU A 437 -6.65 -36.31 -7.54
C LEU A 437 -7.09 -37.66 -6.94
N ALA A 438 -6.25 -38.69 -7.01
CA ALA A 438 -6.55 -39.99 -6.41
C ALA A 438 -6.73 -39.90 -4.88
N GLN A 439 -5.87 -39.14 -4.20
CA GLN A 439 -5.97 -38.88 -2.76
C GLN A 439 -7.26 -38.13 -2.40
N ARG A 440 -7.64 -37.13 -3.19
CA ARG A 440 -8.89 -36.38 -3.02
C ARG A 440 -10.09 -37.32 -3.06
N GLU A 441 -10.16 -38.21 -4.05
CA GLU A 441 -11.29 -39.14 -4.18
C GLU A 441 -11.32 -40.17 -3.05
N ALA A 442 -10.17 -40.68 -2.61
CA ALA A 442 -10.08 -41.55 -1.44
C ALA A 442 -10.54 -40.84 -0.16
N ALA A 443 -10.12 -39.59 0.06
CA ALA A 443 -10.53 -38.79 1.20
C ALA A 443 -12.05 -38.52 1.20
N ARG A 444 -12.63 -38.19 0.04
CA ARG A 444 -14.08 -37.98 -0.12
C ARG A 444 -14.89 -39.25 0.16
N ARG A 445 -14.45 -40.41 -0.33
CA ARG A 445 -15.07 -41.71 0.01
C ARG A 445 -15.04 -42.01 1.51
N ALA A 446 -14.02 -41.53 2.21
CA ALA A 446 -13.90 -41.63 3.66
C ALA A 446 -14.63 -40.50 4.43
N GLY A 447 -15.51 -39.72 3.79
CA GLY A 447 -16.25 -38.64 4.43
C GLY A 447 -15.45 -37.38 4.75
N ARG A 448 -14.20 -37.25 4.25
CA ARG A 448 -13.35 -36.07 4.46
C ARG A 448 -13.44 -35.08 3.30
N LYS A 449 -13.20 -33.80 3.59
CA LYS A 449 -13.07 -32.75 2.57
C LYS A 449 -11.60 -32.63 2.16
N PHE A 450 -11.34 -32.68 0.86
CA PHE A 450 -10.01 -32.48 0.27
C PHE A 450 -10.14 -31.55 -0.93
N GLY A 451 -9.38 -30.47 -0.93
CA GLY A 451 -9.36 -29.46 -1.99
C GLY A 451 -7.98 -29.36 -2.61
N ILE A 452 -7.95 -29.11 -3.92
CA ILE A 452 -6.73 -28.80 -4.67
C ILE A 452 -6.98 -27.42 -5.28
N GLY A 453 -6.16 -26.44 -4.90
CA GLY A 453 -6.27 -25.07 -5.38
C GLY A 453 -5.12 -24.72 -6.32
N MET A 454 -5.43 -23.97 -7.37
CA MET A 454 -4.46 -23.35 -8.26
C MET A 454 -4.86 -21.89 -8.47
N ALA A 455 -3.86 -21.02 -8.51
CA ALA A 455 -4.02 -19.64 -8.92
C ALA A 455 -2.87 -19.27 -9.84
N LEU A 456 -3.17 -18.53 -10.89
CA LEU A 456 -2.18 -17.90 -11.75
C LEU A 456 -2.22 -16.39 -11.49
N GLY A 457 -1.04 -15.78 -11.39
CA GLY A 457 -0.91 -14.33 -11.18
C GLY A 457 0.16 -13.77 -12.11
N VAL A 458 -0.17 -12.67 -12.78
CA VAL A 458 0.79 -11.84 -13.52
C VAL A 458 0.94 -10.54 -12.73
N GLU A 459 2.10 -10.34 -12.11
CA GLU A 459 2.39 -9.14 -11.33
C GLU A 459 3.27 -8.16 -12.11
N THR A 460 2.95 -6.88 -11.94
CA THR A 460 3.79 -5.75 -12.29
C THR A 460 4.95 -5.67 -11.29
N SER A 461 6.17 -6.00 -11.74
CA SER A 461 7.37 -6.11 -10.89
C SER A 461 7.88 -4.75 -10.40
N ALA A 462 7.73 -3.68 -11.18
CA ALA A 462 8.02 -2.30 -10.79
C ALA A 462 6.74 -1.46 -10.74
N SER A 463 6.55 -0.70 -9.66
CA SER A 463 5.40 0.19 -9.54
C SER A 463 5.72 1.54 -10.17
N ASN A 464 5.17 1.79 -11.36
CA ASN A 464 5.12 3.12 -11.95
C ASN A 464 3.82 3.82 -11.53
N MET A 465 3.89 4.74 -10.58
CA MET A 465 2.74 5.47 -10.05
C MET A 465 1.93 6.27 -11.10
N ALA A 466 2.37 6.34 -12.35
CA ALA A 466 1.59 6.92 -13.44
C ALA A 466 0.26 6.19 -13.70
N TYR A 467 0.12 4.91 -13.32
CA TYR A 467 -1.17 4.19 -13.46
C TYR A 467 -2.30 4.87 -12.66
N VAL A 468 -1.99 5.63 -11.61
CA VAL A 468 -3.03 6.34 -10.83
C VAL A 468 -3.72 7.43 -11.66
N ASN A 469 -3.07 7.91 -12.73
CA ASN A 469 -3.70 8.84 -13.68
C ASN A 469 -4.87 8.20 -14.45
N LEU A 470 -5.06 6.87 -14.38
CA LEU A 470 -6.27 6.23 -14.90
C LEU A 470 -7.53 6.68 -14.17
N ALA A 471 -7.42 7.19 -12.93
CA ALA A 471 -8.50 7.86 -12.22
C ALA A 471 -8.98 9.14 -12.95
N LEU A 472 -8.08 9.84 -13.65
CA LEU A 472 -8.42 11.02 -14.45
C LEU A 472 -8.95 10.62 -15.83
N THR A 473 -9.87 11.40 -16.41
CA THR A 473 -10.29 11.21 -17.81
C THR A 473 -9.15 11.53 -18.77
N GLN A 474 -9.25 11.07 -20.03
CA GLN A 474 -8.25 11.39 -21.05
C GLN A 474 -8.07 12.92 -21.22
N ALA A 475 -9.17 13.66 -21.28
CA ALA A 475 -9.16 15.12 -21.36
C ALA A 475 -8.52 15.80 -20.14
N GLN A 476 -8.67 15.24 -18.95
CA GLN A 476 -8.01 15.76 -17.74
C GLN A 476 -6.50 15.47 -17.76
N ARG A 477 -6.09 14.26 -18.14
CA ARG A 477 -4.67 13.91 -18.26
C ARG A 477 -3.92 14.79 -19.27
N ALA A 478 -4.57 15.11 -20.39
CA ALA A 478 -3.98 15.94 -21.44
C ALA A 478 -3.66 17.39 -20.99
N LYS A 479 -4.20 17.85 -19.86
CA LYS A 479 -3.92 19.18 -19.30
C LYS A 479 -2.58 19.27 -18.55
N SER A 480 -1.91 18.15 -18.35
CA SER A 480 -0.61 18.08 -17.69
C SER A 480 0.39 17.34 -18.57
N LEU A 481 1.67 17.69 -18.46
CA LEU A 481 2.73 16.93 -19.10
C LEU A 481 2.71 15.46 -18.63
N PRO A 482 3.08 14.50 -19.50
CA PRO A 482 3.31 13.13 -19.07
C PRO A 482 4.27 13.11 -17.88
N LYS A 483 3.90 12.36 -16.83
CA LYS A 483 4.73 12.18 -15.65
C LYS A 483 5.24 10.75 -15.64
N SER A 484 6.55 10.55 -15.44
CA SER A 484 7.01 9.25 -14.97
C SER A 484 6.63 9.10 -13.50
N GLY A 485 6.00 7.98 -13.14
CA GLY A 485 5.75 7.61 -11.75
C GLY A 485 6.75 6.59 -11.21
N ALA A 486 7.83 6.33 -11.94
CA ALA A 486 8.96 5.52 -11.50
C ALA A 486 10.26 6.27 -11.81
N ASP A 487 11.04 6.58 -10.77
CA ASP A 487 12.46 6.84 -10.88
C ASP A 487 13.22 5.79 -10.07
N GLY A 488 14.34 5.34 -10.64
CA GLY A 488 15.28 4.41 -10.04
C GLY A 488 16.67 5.03 -10.16
N ARG A 489 17.40 5.14 -9.05
CA ARG A 489 18.69 5.82 -8.98
C ARG A 489 19.68 4.97 -8.21
N ALA A 490 20.88 4.85 -8.79
CA ALA A 490 22.05 4.32 -8.13
C ALA A 490 23.20 5.33 -8.27
N ARG A 491 23.96 5.52 -7.20
CA ARG A 491 25.22 6.26 -7.20
C ARG A 491 26.32 5.31 -6.75
N ILE A 492 27.27 5.08 -7.63
CA ILE A 492 28.46 4.26 -7.38
C ILE A 492 29.65 5.21 -7.27
N VAL A 493 30.45 5.05 -6.22
CA VAL A 493 31.67 5.84 -6.00
C VAL A 493 32.80 4.86 -5.71
N MET A 494 33.85 4.92 -6.53
CA MET A 494 35.09 4.20 -6.31
C MET A 494 36.12 5.16 -5.71
N ASP A 495 36.74 4.79 -4.61
CA ASP A 495 37.83 5.56 -4.01
C ASP A 495 39.17 5.31 -4.73
N PRO A 496 40.22 6.11 -4.48
CA PRO A 496 41.53 5.92 -5.12
C PRO A 496 42.22 4.57 -4.85
N LEU A 497 41.75 3.80 -3.85
CA LEU A 497 42.26 2.45 -3.53
C LEU A 497 41.43 1.34 -4.21
N GLY A 498 40.36 1.70 -4.91
CA GLY A 498 39.46 0.77 -5.59
C GLY A 498 38.25 0.33 -4.75
N SER A 499 38.14 0.77 -3.48
CA SER A 499 36.97 0.43 -2.67
C SER A 499 35.73 1.11 -3.25
N THR A 500 34.63 0.36 -3.33
CA THR A 500 33.42 0.82 -4.01
C THR A 500 32.27 0.97 -3.02
N SER A 501 31.66 2.17 -3.01
CA SER A 501 30.46 2.50 -2.24
C SER A 501 29.27 2.65 -3.17
N VAL A 502 28.17 1.94 -2.86
CA VAL A 502 26.95 1.94 -3.67
C VAL A 502 25.79 2.50 -2.86
N HIS A 503 25.12 3.50 -3.41
CA HIS A 503 23.90 4.07 -2.85
C HIS A 503 22.76 3.87 -3.84
N ILE A 504 21.66 3.26 -3.40
CA ILE A 504 20.46 3.07 -4.20
C ILE A 504 19.27 3.75 -3.52
N ASP A 505 18.20 4.00 -4.26
CA ASP A 505 16.97 4.63 -3.75
C ASP A 505 15.96 3.65 -3.15
N SER A 506 16.29 2.35 -3.13
CA SER A 506 15.49 1.34 -2.46
C SER A 506 15.97 1.08 -1.02
N ILE A 507 15.02 0.90 -0.10
CA ILE A 507 15.31 0.82 1.34
C ILE A 507 15.23 -0.65 1.80
N PRO A 508 16.27 -1.18 2.46
CA PRO A 508 16.23 -2.53 2.99
C PRO A 508 15.23 -2.65 4.14
N ASN A 509 14.35 -3.64 4.02
CA ASN A 509 13.34 -4.03 5.02
C ASN A 509 13.41 -5.55 5.29
N GLY A 510 14.60 -6.13 5.14
CA GLY A 510 14.90 -7.56 5.35
C GLY A 510 15.16 -8.38 4.07
N GLN A 511 14.98 -7.80 2.88
CA GLN A 511 15.06 -8.52 1.60
C GLN A 511 16.47 -8.71 1.01
N GLY A 512 17.54 -8.39 1.75
CA GLY A 512 18.92 -8.70 1.33
C GLY A 512 19.52 -7.74 0.29
N HIS A 513 19.07 -6.48 0.24
CA HIS A 513 19.55 -5.51 -0.77
C HIS A 513 21.06 -5.34 -0.74
N ARG A 514 21.70 -5.31 0.44
CA ARG A 514 23.14 -5.05 0.53
C ARG A 514 23.93 -6.16 -0.16
N THR A 515 23.51 -7.40 0.04
CA THR A 515 24.11 -8.60 -0.56
C THR A 515 23.84 -8.66 -2.07
N VAL A 516 22.57 -8.52 -2.49
CA VAL A 516 22.19 -8.64 -3.91
C VAL A 516 22.79 -7.52 -4.76
N VAL A 517 22.79 -6.28 -4.27
CA VAL A 517 23.33 -5.13 -5.00
C VAL A 517 24.84 -5.22 -5.11
N ALA A 518 25.52 -5.73 -4.07
CA ALA A 518 26.95 -6.00 -4.14
C ALA A 518 27.27 -7.04 -5.23
N GLN A 519 26.52 -8.15 -5.32
CA GLN A 519 26.70 -9.15 -6.40
C GLN A 519 26.56 -8.53 -7.80
N ILE A 520 25.53 -7.69 -8.00
CA ILE A 520 25.31 -7.01 -9.29
C ILE A 520 26.48 -6.09 -9.62
N VAL A 521 26.87 -5.22 -8.68
CA VAL A 521 27.95 -4.24 -8.92
C VAL A 521 29.31 -4.93 -9.09
N ALA A 522 29.56 -6.02 -8.36
CA ALA A 522 30.78 -6.80 -8.48
C ALA A 522 30.91 -7.43 -9.87
N ASP A 523 29.84 -8.03 -10.40
CA ASP A 523 29.83 -8.56 -11.78
C ASP A 523 30.02 -7.47 -12.84
N GLU A 524 29.33 -6.34 -12.70
CA GLU A 524 29.39 -5.25 -13.70
C GLU A 524 30.73 -4.51 -13.71
N LEU A 525 31.42 -4.44 -12.57
CA LEU A 525 32.71 -3.74 -12.43
C LEU A 525 33.92 -4.69 -12.40
N GLY A 526 33.71 -6.00 -12.37
CA GLY A 526 34.78 -7.00 -12.22
C GLY A 526 35.48 -6.92 -10.86
N LEU A 527 34.72 -6.69 -9.80
CA LEU A 527 35.20 -6.64 -8.42
C LEU A 527 34.96 -7.99 -7.71
N ASP A 528 35.63 -8.17 -6.57
CA ASP A 528 35.44 -9.30 -5.66
C ASP A 528 34.40 -8.99 -4.56
#